data_AF-D2TYJ2-F1
#
_entry.id   AF-D2TYJ2-F1
#
_cell.length_a   1.000
_cell.length_b   1.000
_cell.length_c   1.000
_cell.angle_alpha   90.00
_cell.angle_beta   90.00
_cell.angle_gamma   90.00
#
_symmetry.space_group_name_H-M   'P 1'
#
loop_
_entity.id
_entity.type
_entity.pdbx_description
1 polymer ?
#
loop_
_entity_poly.entity_id
_entity_poly.type
_entity_poly.pdbx_seq_one_letter_code
_entity_poly.pdbx_strand_id
1 'polypeptide(L)'
;MLSLIAFRPFLAECFHELNSDVGFCIPAENGNVYLLYRKRHMSDKMKGQVKWFNESKGFGFITPSDGSKDVFVHFSAIQGNGFKTLAEGQNVEFTIEDGSKGPAAANVTAL
;
A
#
# COMPACT_ATOMS: atom_id res chain seq x y z
N MET A 1 24.75 -16.81 -7.98
CA MET A 1 25.96 -16.60 -7.15
C MET A 1 25.50 -16.54 -5.70
N LEU A 2 26.07 -17.38 -4.85
CA LEU A 2 25.52 -17.81 -3.55
C LEU A 2 25.45 -16.70 -2.51
N SER A 3 24.41 -16.73 -1.67
CA SER A 3 24.61 -16.61 -0.22
C SER A 3 23.56 -17.44 0.49
N LEU A 4 23.95 -18.65 0.88
CA LEU A 4 23.24 -19.51 1.82
C LEU A 4 23.43 -18.92 3.22
N ILE A 5 22.36 -18.59 3.92
CA ILE A 5 22.39 -18.42 5.37
C ILE A 5 21.38 -19.41 5.94
N ALA A 6 21.92 -20.48 6.52
CA ALA A 6 21.17 -21.43 7.34
C ALA A 6 21.49 -21.11 8.80
N PHE A 7 20.47 -20.81 9.61
CA PHE A 7 20.59 -20.80 11.07
C PHE A 7 19.38 -21.51 11.69
N ARG A 8 19.67 -22.61 12.39
CA ARG A 8 18.74 -23.42 13.19
C ARG A 8 18.47 -22.74 14.57
N PRO A 9 17.90 -23.42 15.59
CA PRO A 9 16.47 -23.53 15.91
C PRO A 9 16.14 -22.98 17.34
N PHE A 10 14.86 -22.95 17.71
CA PHE A 10 14.37 -23.01 19.11
C PHE A 10 14.60 -21.76 20.02
N LEU A 11 13.61 -20.87 20.13
CA LEU A 11 12.87 -20.57 21.38
C LEU A 11 11.82 -19.47 21.16
N ALA A 12 10.85 -19.45 22.06
CA ALA A 12 9.59 -18.75 22.01
C ALA A 12 9.63 -17.25 22.39
N GLU A 13 8.61 -16.54 21.89
CA GLU A 13 7.86 -15.43 22.52
C GLU A 13 8.36 -13.96 22.50
N CYS A 14 7.49 -13.14 21.88
CA CYS A 14 7.00 -11.82 22.29
C CYS A 14 7.92 -10.58 22.22
N PHE A 15 7.70 -9.71 21.22
CA PHE A 15 7.14 -8.38 21.47
C PHE A 15 6.59 -7.75 20.17
N HIS A 16 5.51 -7.01 20.37
CA HIS A 16 4.67 -6.27 19.44
C HIS A 16 5.46 -5.22 18.62
N GLU A 17 5.15 -5.08 17.32
CA GLU A 17 4.67 -3.82 16.72
C GLU A 17 4.94 -3.76 15.19
N LEU A 18 3.84 -3.56 14.46
CA LEU A 18 3.67 -3.10 13.07
C LEU A 18 3.75 -4.11 11.92
N ASN A 19 2.55 -4.66 11.67
CA ASN A 19 1.88 -4.64 10.37
C ASN A 19 2.56 -5.45 9.26
N SER A 20 2.07 -6.67 9.01
CA SER A 20 1.49 -7.08 7.71
C SER A 20 1.37 -8.61 7.52
N ASP A 21 0.57 -9.24 8.37
CA ASP A 21 0.09 -10.62 8.34
C ASP A 21 -0.56 -11.09 7.03
N VAL A 22 0.09 -11.99 6.29
CA VAL A 22 -0.53 -13.25 5.85
C VAL A 22 0.54 -14.13 5.19
N GLY A 23 1.15 -15.02 5.97
CA GLY A 23 1.90 -16.18 5.45
C GLY A 23 1.05 -17.43 5.66
N PHE A 24 0.74 -18.17 4.60
CA PHE A 24 0.09 -19.47 4.69
C PHE A 24 1.13 -20.57 4.49
N CYS A 25 1.24 -21.49 5.44
CA CYS A 25 2.11 -22.66 5.30
C CYS A 25 1.39 -23.71 4.47
N ILE A 26 1.88 -24.02 3.26
CA ILE A 26 1.39 -25.16 2.48
C ILE A 26 2.31 -26.36 2.79
N PRO A 27 1.78 -27.47 3.32
CA PRO A 27 2.59 -28.68 3.53
C PRO A 27 2.88 -29.35 2.18
N ALA A 28 4.15 -29.51 1.82
CA ALA A 28 4.56 -30.33 0.68
C ALA A 28 4.82 -31.78 1.13
N GLU A 29 4.36 -32.74 0.34
CA GLU A 29 4.43 -34.19 0.56
C GLU A 29 5.87 -34.77 0.63
N ASN A 30 6.90 -33.96 0.35
CA ASN A 30 8.31 -34.35 0.35
C ASN A 30 9.10 -33.82 1.57
N GLY A 31 8.42 -33.25 2.58
CA GLY A 31 9.07 -32.76 3.81
C GLY A 31 9.77 -31.40 3.66
N ASN A 32 9.57 -30.70 2.53
CA ASN A 32 10.14 -29.38 2.25
C ASN A 32 9.10 -28.30 2.60
N VAL A 33 9.48 -27.29 3.38
CA VAL A 33 8.63 -26.11 3.62
C VAL A 33 9.14 -24.97 2.75
N TYR A 34 8.32 -24.54 1.78
CA TYR A 34 8.61 -23.36 0.98
C TYR A 34 7.98 -22.12 1.62
N LEU A 35 8.80 -21.19 2.09
CA LEU A 35 8.33 -19.85 2.48
C LEU A 35 8.10 -19.02 1.22
N LEU A 36 6.87 -19.04 0.70
CA LEU A 36 6.45 -18.06 -0.28
C LEU A 36 6.21 -16.74 0.47
N TYR A 37 7.24 -15.90 0.54
CA TYR A 37 7.06 -14.52 0.94
C TYR A 37 6.18 -13.87 -0.13
N ARG A 38 4.86 -13.73 0.15
CA ARG A 38 4.01 -12.87 -0.65
C ARG A 38 4.57 -11.48 -0.43
N LYS A 39 5.37 -11.01 -1.39
CA LYS A 39 5.82 -9.63 -1.46
C LYS A 39 4.55 -8.80 -1.53
N ARG A 40 3.97 -8.45 -0.37
CA ARG A 40 3.08 -7.29 -0.32
C ARG A 40 3.95 -6.21 -0.90
N HIS A 41 3.55 -5.69 -2.05
CA HIS A 41 4.10 -4.46 -2.62
C HIS A 41 3.78 -3.33 -1.65
N MET A 42 4.40 -3.33 -0.47
CA MET A 42 4.41 -2.26 0.51
C MET A 42 5.39 -1.19 0.05
N SER A 43 5.34 -0.78 -1.22
CA SER A 43 6.29 0.23 -1.74
C SER A 43 5.93 0.84 -3.10
N ASP A 44 4.81 0.52 -3.75
CA ASP A 44 4.42 1.25 -4.98
C ASP A 44 3.74 2.60 -4.66
N LYS A 45 4.38 3.33 -3.74
CA LYS A 45 3.92 4.64 -3.31
C LYS A 45 4.40 5.65 -4.34
N MET A 46 3.46 6.14 -5.11
CA MET A 46 3.64 7.23 -6.05
C MET A 46 3.35 8.58 -5.38
N LYS A 47 3.95 9.62 -5.93
CA LYS A 47 3.69 11.00 -5.51
C LYS A 47 2.94 11.74 -6.60
N GLY A 48 2.10 12.67 -6.19
CA GLY A 48 1.40 13.54 -7.10
C GLY A 48 0.87 14.78 -6.41
N GLN A 49 0.19 15.60 -7.19
CA GLN A 49 -0.49 16.78 -6.72
C GLN A 49 -2.00 16.63 -6.88
N VAL A 50 -2.73 17.06 -5.86
CA VAL A 50 -4.18 17.04 -5.87
C VAL A 50 -4.67 18.09 -6.87
N LYS A 51 -5.33 17.64 -7.94
CA LYS A 51 -5.84 18.53 -8.98
C LYS A 51 -7.05 19.31 -8.46
N TRP A 52 -7.93 18.62 -7.76
CA TRP A 52 -9.07 19.17 -7.04
C TRP A 52 -9.65 18.07 -6.14
N PHE A 53 -10.20 18.47 -5.00
CA PHE A 53 -10.89 17.57 -4.09
C PHE A 53 -12.15 18.25 -3.57
N ASN A 54 -13.28 17.56 -3.65
CA ASN A 54 -14.55 18.06 -3.14
C ASN A 54 -14.81 17.42 -1.77
N GLU A 55 -14.55 18.16 -0.69
CA GLU A 55 -14.78 17.71 0.68
C GLU A 55 -16.24 17.40 1.00
N SER A 56 -17.19 18.13 0.38
CA SER A 56 -18.62 17.91 0.59
C SER A 56 -19.10 16.61 -0.05
N LYS A 57 -18.46 16.18 -1.14
CA LYS A 57 -18.80 14.94 -1.84
C LYS A 57 -17.87 13.77 -1.50
N GLY A 58 -16.68 14.03 -0.95
CA GLY A 58 -15.70 13.01 -0.57
C GLY A 58 -14.97 12.35 -1.74
N PHE A 59 -14.83 13.03 -2.88
CA PHE A 59 -14.07 12.53 -4.01
C PHE A 59 -13.24 13.63 -4.67
N GLY A 60 -12.21 13.22 -5.41
CA GLY A 60 -11.37 14.14 -6.16
C GLY A 60 -10.51 13.42 -7.19
N PHE A 61 -9.58 14.18 -7.76
CA PHE A 61 -8.59 13.65 -8.70
C PHE A 61 -7.20 14.12 -8.32
N ILE A 62 -6.23 13.23 -8.49
CA ILE A 62 -4.82 13.49 -8.25
C ILE A 62 -4.09 13.31 -9.58
N THR A 63 -3.25 14.28 -9.90
CA THR A 63 -2.36 14.19 -11.05
C THR A 63 -1.01 13.66 -10.55
N PRO A 64 -0.62 12.42 -10.93
CA PRO A 64 0.68 11.88 -10.57
C PRO A 64 1.81 12.68 -11.20
N SER A 65 2.92 12.83 -10.48
CA SER A 65 4.10 13.55 -11.00
C SER A 65 4.82 12.80 -12.12
N ASP A 66 4.51 11.52 -12.30
CA ASP A 66 5.01 10.67 -13.39
C ASP A 66 4.41 11.03 -14.77
N GLY A 67 3.36 11.88 -14.79
CA GLY A 67 2.68 12.26 -16.03
C GLY A 67 1.72 11.18 -16.55
N SER A 68 1.43 10.17 -15.73
CA SER A 68 0.41 9.16 -15.99
C SER A 68 -1.01 9.77 -15.95
N LYS A 69 -2.03 8.97 -16.27
CA LYS A 69 -3.43 9.43 -16.26
C LYS A 69 -3.85 9.95 -14.88
N ASP A 70 -4.78 10.90 -14.87
CA ASP A 70 -5.41 11.38 -13.63
C ASP A 70 -6.00 10.21 -12.85
N VAL A 71 -5.69 10.16 -11.56
CA VAL A 71 -6.05 9.05 -10.67
C VAL A 71 -7.25 9.48 -9.82
N PHE A 72 -8.28 8.64 -9.79
CA PHE A 72 -9.46 8.91 -9.00
C PHE A 72 -9.20 8.65 -7.51
N VAL A 73 -9.50 9.61 -6.64
CA VAL A 73 -9.39 9.45 -5.19
C VAL A 73 -10.75 9.52 -4.51
N HIS A 74 -10.98 8.61 -3.57
CA HIS A 74 -12.15 8.59 -2.71
C HIS A 74 -11.76 8.82 -1.26
N PHE A 75 -12.61 9.48 -0.47
CA PHE A 75 -12.34 9.77 0.94
C PHE A 75 -12.00 8.50 1.74
N SER A 76 -12.56 7.35 1.37
CA SER A 76 -12.28 6.08 2.04
C SER A 76 -10.82 5.63 1.90
N ALA A 77 -10.12 6.03 0.83
CA ALA A 77 -8.74 5.65 0.56
C ALA A 77 -7.71 6.52 1.29
N ILE A 78 -8.13 7.70 1.77
CA ILE A 78 -7.26 8.65 2.48
C ILE A 78 -6.96 8.10 3.88
N GLN A 79 -5.69 8.09 4.24
CA GLN A 79 -5.16 7.70 5.54
C GLN A 79 -5.18 8.93 6.46
N GLY A 80 -5.81 8.80 7.62
CA GLY A 80 -5.93 9.87 8.59
C GLY A 80 -7.04 9.61 9.62
N ASN A 81 -6.77 9.95 10.87
CA ASN A 81 -7.75 9.91 11.96
C ASN A 81 -8.48 11.26 12.02
N GLY A 82 -9.49 11.47 11.17
CA GLY A 82 -10.30 12.70 11.21
C GLY A 82 -10.96 13.04 9.88
N PHE A 83 -11.09 14.35 9.61
CA PHE A 83 -11.59 14.86 8.34
C PHE A 83 -10.59 14.57 7.22
N LYS A 84 -10.95 13.61 6.38
CA LYS A 84 -10.14 13.17 5.24
C LYS A 84 -10.30 14.15 4.08
N THR A 85 -9.71 15.33 4.23
CA THR A 85 -9.70 16.38 3.21
C THR A 85 -8.31 16.57 2.62
N LEU A 86 -8.26 17.04 1.37
CA LEU A 86 -7.04 17.32 0.63
C LEU A 86 -7.15 18.75 0.09
N ALA A 87 -6.11 19.56 0.28
CA ALA A 87 -6.07 20.87 -0.34
C ALA A 87 -5.70 20.76 -1.83
N GLU A 88 -6.27 21.62 -2.66
CA GLU A 88 -5.91 21.73 -4.07
C GLU A 88 -4.44 22.15 -4.21
N GLY A 89 -3.69 21.48 -5.09
CA GLY A 89 -2.26 21.71 -5.31
C GLY A 89 -1.35 21.06 -4.24
N GLN A 90 -1.90 20.42 -3.22
CA GLN A 90 -1.10 19.78 -2.18
C GLN A 90 -0.39 18.53 -2.70
N ASN A 91 0.83 18.32 -2.24
CA ASN A 91 1.57 17.10 -2.50
C ASN A 91 1.06 15.95 -1.64
N VAL A 92 0.82 14.82 -2.29
CA VAL A 92 0.29 13.61 -1.64
C VAL A 92 1.07 12.39 -2.11
N GLU A 93 1.17 11.41 -1.22
CA GLU A 93 1.74 10.09 -1.49
C GLU A 93 0.59 9.07 -1.52
N PHE A 94 0.48 8.29 -2.59
CA PHE A 94 -0.60 7.32 -2.80
C PHE A 94 -0.14 6.14 -3.64
N THR A 95 -0.84 5.04 -3.55
CA THR A 95 -0.66 3.87 -4.42
C THR A 95 -1.72 3.90 -5.53
N ILE A 96 -1.35 3.55 -6.76
CA ILE A 96 -2.32 3.36 -7.85
C ILE A 96 -2.76 1.90 -7.86
N GLU A 97 -4.07 1.67 -7.79
CA GLU A 97 -4.69 0.35 -7.95
C GLU A 97 -5.68 0.37 -9.12
N ASP A 98 -5.77 -0.74 -9.86
CA ASP A 98 -6.77 -0.90 -10.91
C ASP A 98 -8.15 -1.17 -10.28
N GLY A 99 -8.99 -0.14 -10.27
CA GLY A 99 -10.37 -0.24 -9.82
C GLY A 99 -11.35 -0.54 -10.97
N SER A 100 -12.59 -0.90 -10.64
CA SER A 100 -13.64 -1.16 -11.65
C SER A 100 -13.99 0.02 -12.56
N LYS A 101 -13.56 1.24 -12.21
CA LYS A 101 -13.77 2.47 -12.98
C LYS A 101 -12.48 3.07 -13.56
N GLY A 102 -11.37 2.33 -13.52
CA GLY A 102 -10.04 2.79 -13.92
C GLY A 102 -9.08 2.98 -12.75
N PRO A 103 -7.93 3.63 -12.97
CA PRO A 103 -6.89 3.79 -11.95
C PRO A 103 -7.42 4.61 -10.77
N ALA A 104 -7.36 4.02 -9.58
CA ALA A 104 -7.83 4.59 -8.33
C ALA A 104 -6.67 4.72 -7.34
N ALA A 105 -6.69 5.81 -6.57
CA ALA A 105 -5.71 6.07 -5.54
C ALA A 105 -6.11 5.34 -4.26
N ALA A 106 -5.17 4.58 -3.71
CA ALA A 106 -5.28 3.89 -2.44
C ALA A 106 -4.22 4.40 -1.46
N ASN A 107 -4.47 4.21 -0.16
CA ASN A 107 -3.54 4.58 0.92
C ASN A 107 -3.00 6.02 0.80
N VAL A 108 -3.87 6.97 0.45
CA VAL A 108 -3.48 8.36 0.19
C VAL A 108 -3.07 9.04 1.49
N THR A 109 -1.86 9.56 1.53
CA THR A 109 -1.26 10.25 2.68
C THR A 109 -0.82 11.65 2.24
N ALA A 110 -1.26 12.67 2.96
CA ALA A 110 -0.79 14.04 2.79
C ALA A 110 0.69 14.16 3.21
N LEU A 111 1.51 14.81 2.37
CA LEU A 111 2.90 15.16 2.68
C LEU A 111 3.02 16.59 3.22
#